data_AF-A0A1G9W859-F1
#
_entry.id   AF-A0A1G9W859-F1
#
_cell.length_a   1.000
_cell.length_b   1.000
_cell.length_c   1.000
_cell.angle_alpha   90.00
_cell.angle_beta   90.00
_cell.angle_gamma   90.00
#
_symmetry.space_group_name_H-M   'P 1'
#
loop_
_entity.id
_entity.type
_entity.pdbx_description
1 polymer ?
#
loop_
_entity_poly.entity_id
_entity_poly.type
_entity_poly.pdbx_seq_one_letter_code
_entity_poly.pdbx_strand_id
1 'polypeptide(L)'
;MVSITRQISEYNFSSRNGSTVDYIVVHDVGIPGQTAKNNADYFGGGDRQSSAHYFVDRTSIYQVVEESNSAWHCGDGNGIYGITNANSIGVEMIVESGEYIHEETISNAIGLIQELQAKYNVSFENVVRHYDASRKNCPQFLNKDGNWTGWNSFRDELSEDDAPEPSEPDYPSRNGYTEEQIDNVEIITEYFKEKGWTIAAISGLLGNMEQESYIMPDIPEISNGRGYGLVQWTSSEDRSELGVDYIQRLLQDAGIEGDYRSIHTQLELLNWQMYSGTQYFEKPEYPYSPEEFTQLQDPALAARAFERNFERPRDLHPERADMAIGWYNYLTGNGNEEGNPGDSDGGESSTYTVQSGDNLSSIALRFGVTVAQLQEWNNISDPDAIQIGQVLRVKAPEDGGGSGASTYTVQSGDNLSSIALRFGVTVAQLQEWNNISDPDAIQIGQVLRVKAPEDGGGSGASTYTVQSGDNLSSIAVKFGVTVAQLQEWNNISDPDAIQIGQVLRVKAPEDGGGSGASTYTVQSGDNLSSIAVKFGVTVAQLQEWNDISNPDAIQIGQV
;
A
#
# COMPACT_ATOMS: atom_id res chain seq x y z
N MET A 1 12.70 2.97 -21.99
CA MET A 1 13.12 2.57 -23.35
C MET A 1 14.61 2.83 -23.56
N VAL A 2 15.34 1.86 -24.12
CA VAL A 2 16.73 2.03 -24.60
C VAL A 2 16.78 2.86 -25.89
N SER A 3 17.98 3.32 -26.29
CA SER A 3 18.13 4.14 -27.49
C SER A 3 17.92 3.36 -28.79
N ILE A 4 17.34 4.04 -29.80
CA ILE A 4 17.11 3.48 -31.13
C ILE A 4 18.40 3.59 -31.97
N THR A 5 18.94 2.45 -32.39
CA THR A 5 20.03 2.37 -33.36
C THR A 5 19.47 2.29 -34.77
N ARG A 6 19.84 3.23 -35.63
CA ARG A 6 19.42 3.22 -37.04
C ARG A 6 20.37 2.37 -37.89
N GLN A 7 19.85 1.32 -38.51
CA GLN A 7 20.56 0.42 -39.44
C GLN A 7 19.66 0.12 -40.65
N ILE A 8 19.44 1.15 -41.47
CA ILE A 8 18.48 1.10 -42.58
C ILE A 8 18.95 0.13 -43.68
N SER A 9 18.11 -0.82 -44.07
CA SER A 9 18.34 -1.76 -45.15
C SER A 9 18.14 -1.12 -46.53
N GLU A 10 18.90 -1.58 -47.53
CA GLU A 10 18.70 -1.26 -48.95
C GLU A 10 17.66 -2.18 -49.62
N TYR A 11 17.17 -3.19 -48.90
CA TYR A 11 16.28 -4.24 -49.40
C TYR A 11 14.98 -4.29 -48.59
N ASN A 12 14.00 -5.04 -49.08
CA ASN A 12 12.79 -5.43 -48.32
C ASN A 12 11.86 -4.28 -47.92
N PHE A 13 11.71 -3.27 -48.75
CA PHE A 13 10.70 -2.24 -48.53
C PHE A 13 10.13 -1.76 -49.87
N SER A 14 8.99 -1.09 -49.80
CA SER A 14 8.41 -0.36 -50.92
C SER A 14 8.04 1.06 -50.50
N SER A 15 7.79 1.94 -51.46
CA SER A 15 7.18 3.24 -51.14
C SER A 15 5.80 3.03 -50.52
N ARG A 16 5.44 3.83 -49.51
CA ARG A 16 4.06 3.91 -48.98
C ARG A 16 3.06 4.49 -49.98
N ASN A 17 3.52 5.06 -51.10
CA ASN A 17 2.69 5.70 -52.13
C ASN A 17 1.72 6.75 -51.58
N GLY A 18 2.13 7.50 -50.55
CA GLY A 18 1.32 8.55 -49.91
C GLY A 18 0.30 8.05 -48.89
N SER A 19 0.29 6.75 -48.57
CA SER A 19 -0.53 6.21 -47.49
C SER A 19 -0.07 6.75 -46.13
N THR A 20 -1.02 7.04 -45.25
CA THR A 20 -0.78 7.43 -43.86
C THR A 20 -0.41 6.21 -43.02
N VAL A 21 0.29 6.43 -41.91
CA VAL A 21 0.48 5.39 -40.89
C VAL A 21 -0.76 5.42 -40.00
N ASP A 22 -1.62 4.42 -40.19
CA ASP A 22 -2.89 4.30 -39.46
C ASP A 22 -2.80 3.27 -38.34
N TYR A 23 -1.86 2.32 -38.43
CA TYR A 23 -1.71 1.18 -37.51
C TYR A 23 -0.26 0.97 -37.06
N ILE A 24 -0.11 0.38 -35.88
CA ILE A 24 1.14 -0.26 -35.43
C ILE A 24 0.84 -1.74 -35.24
N VAL A 25 1.59 -2.60 -35.91
CA VAL A 25 1.40 -4.06 -35.88
C VAL A 25 2.52 -4.68 -35.09
N VAL A 26 2.13 -5.39 -34.03
CA VAL A 26 3.03 -6.05 -33.08
C VAL A 26 3.27 -7.49 -33.52
N HIS A 27 4.54 -7.90 -33.48
CA HIS A 27 5.02 -9.22 -33.86
C HIS A 27 6.00 -9.78 -32.83
N ASP A 28 6.27 -11.08 -32.94
CA ASP A 28 7.35 -11.75 -32.24
C ASP A 28 8.28 -12.51 -33.17
N VAL A 29 9.57 -12.48 -32.84
CA VAL A 29 10.59 -13.29 -33.53
C VAL A 29 10.74 -14.60 -32.77
N GLY A 30 9.98 -15.62 -33.18
CA GLY A 30 9.98 -16.96 -32.56
C GLY A 30 11.21 -17.83 -32.87
N ILE A 31 12.38 -17.24 -33.10
CA ILE A 31 13.64 -17.98 -33.31
C ILE A 31 14.51 -17.82 -32.05
N PRO A 32 14.66 -18.87 -31.21
CA PRO A 32 15.45 -18.81 -29.98
C PRO A 32 16.88 -18.33 -30.19
N GLY A 33 17.37 -17.51 -29.26
CA GLY A 33 18.77 -17.03 -29.23
C GLY A 33 19.12 -15.94 -30.24
N GLN A 34 18.13 -15.31 -30.88
CA GLN A 34 18.35 -14.12 -31.70
C GLN A 34 18.46 -12.86 -30.84
N THR A 35 18.98 -11.80 -31.44
CA THR A 35 18.97 -10.42 -30.90
C THR A 35 18.36 -9.47 -31.91
N ALA A 36 18.00 -8.26 -31.50
CA ALA A 36 17.52 -7.21 -32.40
C ALA A 36 18.60 -6.89 -33.46
N LYS A 37 19.86 -6.90 -33.04
CA LYS A 37 21.01 -6.75 -33.94
C LYS A 37 21.09 -7.88 -34.97
N ASN A 38 20.93 -9.15 -34.56
CA ASN A 38 21.00 -10.27 -35.52
C ASN A 38 19.94 -10.16 -36.61
N ASN A 39 18.72 -9.75 -36.25
CA ASN A 39 17.64 -9.52 -37.21
C ASN A 39 17.92 -8.32 -38.12
N ALA A 40 18.44 -7.22 -37.56
CA ALA A 40 18.86 -6.07 -38.35
C ALA A 40 19.96 -6.42 -39.36
N ASP A 41 20.95 -7.23 -38.97
CA ASP A 41 22.01 -7.72 -39.87
C ASP A 41 21.42 -8.63 -40.96
N TYR A 42 20.48 -9.50 -40.61
CA TYR A 42 19.85 -10.44 -41.54
C TYR A 42 19.07 -9.75 -42.66
N PHE A 43 18.23 -8.76 -42.31
CA PHE A 43 17.43 -7.98 -43.27
C PHE A 43 18.23 -6.89 -43.98
N GLY A 44 19.34 -6.43 -43.39
CA GLY A 44 20.31 -5.53 -44.05
C GLY A 44 21.18 -6.24 -45.09
N GLY A 45 21.39 -7.55 -44.95
CA GLY A 45 22.28 -8.34 -45.80
C GLY A 45 21.70 -8.84 -47.12
N GLY A 46 20.47 -8.47 -47.51
CA GLY A 46 19.91 -8.82 -48.83
C GLY A 46 18.38 -8.90 -48.87
N ASP A 47 17.85 -9.20 -50.06
CA ASP A 47 16.41 -9.43 -50.27
C ASP A 47 15.96 -10.76 -49.61
N ARG A 48 14.92 -10.66 -48.80
CA ARG A 48 14.26 -11.70 -47.99
C ARG A 48 12.76 -11.76 -48.25
N GLN A 49 12.23 -10.86 -49.08
CA GLN A 49 10.79 -10.75 -49.35
C GLN A 49 9.92 -10.60 -48.09
N SER A 50 10.51 -10.09 -47.02
CA SER A 50 9.89 -9.80 -45.71
C SER A 50 10.77 -8.80 -44.97
N SER A 51 10.19 -8.03 -44.05
CA SER A 51 10.93 -7.12 -43.16
C SER A 51 10.01 -6.54 -42.10
N ALA A 52 10.58 -5.89 -41.10
CA ALA A 52 9.88 -5.02 -40.17
C ALA A 52 10.56 -3.66 -40.06
N HIS A 53 9.90 -2.69 -39.44
CA HIS A 53 10.49 -1.37 -39.22
C HIS A 53 11.45 -1.40 -38.05
N TYR A 54 11.08 -2.10 -36.97
CA TYR A 54 11.84 -2.17 -35.73
C TYR A 54 11.99 -3.60 -35.24
N PHE A 55 13.18 -3.91 -34.71
CA PHE A 55 13.44 -5.07 -33.88
C PHE A 55 13.82 -4.62 -32.47
N VAL A 56 13.22 -5.24 -31.46
CA VAL A 56 13.32 -4.82 -30.06
C VAL A 56 13.78 -6.00 -29.20
N ASP A 57 14.88 -5.83 -28.48
CA ASP A 57 15.30 -6.74 -27.41
C ASP A 57 15.56 -5.97 -26.10
N ARG A 58 16.04 -6.68 -25.08
CA ARG A 58 16.32 -6.12 -23.75
C ARG A 58 17.25 -4.91 -23.76
N THR A 59 18.24 -4.95 -24.64
CA THR A 59 19.41 -4.06 -24.58
C THR A 59 19.45 -3.07 -25.74
N SER A 60 18.65 -3.29 -26.77
CA SER A 60 18.72 -2.51 -28.00
C SER A 60 17.42 -2.49 -28.79
N ILE A 61 17.19 -1.37 -29.48
CA ILE A 61 16.19 -1.24 -30.52
C ILE A 61 16.91 -0.93 -31.83
N TYR A 62 16.59 -1.67 -32.89
CA TYR A 62 17.13 -1.45 -34.23
C TYR A 62 16.03 -1.04 -35.21
N GLN A 63 16.17 0.14 -35.82
CA GLN A 63 15.34 0.56 -36.94
C GLN A 63 15.97 0.11 -38.25
N VAL A 64 15.25 -0.71 -39.03
CA VAL A 64 15.76 -1.37 -40.24
C VAL A 64 15.09 -0.86 -41.52
N VAL A 65 13.85 -0.39 -41.43
CA VAL A 65 13.16 0.28 -42.54
C VAL A 65 12.76 1.67 -42.09
N GLU A 66 13.01 2.68 -42.94
CA GLU A 66 12.56 4.04 -42.70
C GLU A 66 11.03 4.06 -42.56
N GLU A 67 10.51 4.75 -41.56
CA GLU A 67 9.05 4.82 -41.35
C GLU A 67 8.32 5.52 -42.51
N SER A 68 9.02 6.22 -43.40
CA SER A 68 8.45 6.78 -44.64
C SER A 68 8.23 5.74 -45.74
N ASN A 69 8.83 4.57 -45.62
CA ASN A 69 8.66 3.42 -46.50
C ASN A 69 7.84 2.32 -45.82
N SER A 70 7.25 1.44 -46.62
CA SER A 70 6.53 0.25 -46.16
C SER A 70 7.50 -0.92 -45.97
N ALA A 71 7.67 -1.39 -44.73
CA ALA A 71 8.22 -2.72 -44.49
C ALA A 71 7.21 -3.82 -44.90
N TRP A 72 7.69 -5.02 -45.20
CA TRP A 72 6.90 -6.15 -45.68
C TRP A 72 6.61 -7.13 -44.54
N HIS A 73 5.86 -6.70 -43.51
CA HIS A 73 5.64 -7.48 -42.28
C HIS A 73 4.24 -8.13 -42.18
N CYS A 74 3.20 -7.54 -42.77
CA CYS A 74 1.81 -7.95 -42.53
C CYS A 74 1.33 -9.20 -43.31
N GLY A 75 2.13 -9.76 -44.22
CA GLY A 75 1.80 -10.75 -45.28
C GLY A 75 0.54 -11.65 -45.22
N ASP A 76 0.00 -11.88 -46.43
CA ASP A 76 -1.12 -12.70 -46.99
C ASP A 76 -2.58 -12.55 -46.52
N GLY A 77 -2.86 -11.55 -45.68
CA GLY A 77 -4.22 -11.00 -45.56
C GLY A 77 -4.69 -10.19 -46.79
N ASN A 78 -3.82 -9.84 -47.75
CA ASN A 78 -4.13 -8.98 -48.92
C ASN A 78 -4.88 -7.67 -48.58
N GLY A 79 -4.76 -7.18 -47.34
CA GLY A 79 -5.54 -6.04 -46.85
C GLY A 79 -7.03 -6.32 -46.64
N ILE A 80 -7.46 -7.58 -46.60
CA ILE A 80 -8.86 -8.00 -46.35
C ILE A 80 -9.43 -7.43 -45.05
N TYR A 81 -8.57 -7.19 -44.05
CA TYR A 81 -8.94 -6.61 -42.76
C TYR A 81 -8.59 -5.12 -42.65
N GLY A 82 -8.22 -4.46 -43.75
CA GLY A 82 -7.89 -3.03 -43.77
C GLY A 82 -6.50 -2.65 -43.21
N ILE A 83 -5.76 -3.62 -42.67
CA ILE A 83 -4.38 -3.45 -42.20
C ILE A 83 -3.41 -3.98 -43.27
N THR A 84 -2.49 -3.15 -43.72
CA THR A 84 -1.57 -3.43 -44.84
C THR A 84 -0.17 -2.92 -44.54
N ASN A 85 0.85 -3.45 -45.23
CA ASN A 85 2.22 -2.93 -45.18
C ASN A 85 2.30 -1.40 -45.43
N ALA A 86 1.39 -0.85 -46.24
CA ALA A 86 1.41 0.56 -46.61
C ALA A 86 0.96 1.49 -45.48
N ASN A 87 -0.05 1.08 -44.72
CA ASN A 87 -0.66 1.88 -43.66
C ASN A 87 -0.25 1.46 -42.24
N SER A 88 0.79 0.64 -42.09
CA SER A 88 1.27 0.21 -40.78
C SER A 88 2.77 0.38 -40.55
N ILE A 89 3.14 0.49 -39.28
CA ILE A 89 4.49 0.24 -38.76
C ILE A 89 4.53 -1.17 -38.16
N GLY A 90 5.67 -1.85 -38.25
CA GLY A 90 5.85 -3.22 -37.80
C GLY A 90 6.94 -3.28 -36.74
N VAL A 91 6.58 -3.73 -35.54
CA VAL A 91 7.45 -3.81 -34.38
C VAL A 91 7.60 -5.28 -33.99
N GLU A 92 8.83 -5.79 -34.09
CA GLU A 92 9.19 -7.19 -33.84
C GLU A 92 9.89 -7.31 -32.49
N MET A 93 9.25 -7.98 -31.53
CA MET A 93 9.87 -8.26 -30.23
C MET A 93 10.64 -9.57 -30.28
N ILE A 94 11.89 -9.54 -29.81
CA ILE A 94 12.76 -10.72 -29.83
C ILE A 94 12.43 -11.63 -28.65
N VAL A 95 12.05 -12.88 -28.96
CA VAL A 95 11.81 -13.94 -27.98
C VAL A 95 13.12 -14.69 -27.74
N GLU A 96 13.58 -14.77 -26.50
CA GLU A 96 14.92 -15.28 -26.18
C GLU A 96 14.97 -16.82 -26.26
N SER A 97 13.92 -17.52 -25.80
CA SER A 97 13.86 -18.98 -25.82
C SER A 97 12.43 -19.52 -25.75
N GLY A 98 12.01 -20.33 -26.71
CA GLY A 98 10.64 -20.87 -26.74
C GLY A 98 9.62 -19.76 -26.87
N GLU A 99 8.73 -19.61 -25.87
CA GLU A 99 7.77 -18.50 -25.74
C GLU A 99 8.20 -17.48 -24.67
N TYR A 100 9.41 -17.63 -24.11
CA TYR A 100 9.93 -16.72 -23.10
C TYR A 100 10.50 -15.46 -23.75
N ILE A 101 9.84 -14.33 -23.45
CA ILE A 101 10.33 -12.99 -23.72
C ILE A 101 10.67 -12.31 -22.41
N HIS A 102 11.62 -11.38 -22.44
CA HIS A 102 12.03 -10.64 -21.26
C HIS A 102 11.20 -9.37 -21.06
N GLU A 103 10.92 -9.00 -19.81
CA GLU A 103 10.14 -7.79 -19.47
C GLU A 103 10.77 -6.50 -20.04
N GLU A 104 12.09 -6.34 -20.00
CA GLU A 104 12.77 -5.20 -20.62
C GLU A 104 12.53 -5.12 -22.13
N THR A 105 12.36 -6.25 -22.83
CA THR A 105 11.97 -6.26 -24.24
C THR A 105 10.56 -5.72 -24.41
N ILE A 106 9.63 -6.12 -23.55
CA ILE A 106 8.23 -5.64 -23.54
C ILE A 106 8.19 -4.13 -23.25
N SER A 107 8.85 -3.68 -22.18
CA SER A 107 8.93 -2.26 -21.79
C SER A 107 9.58 -1.39 -22.87
N ASN A 108 10.65 -1.89 -23.53
CA ASN A 108 11.25 -1.19 -24.67
C ASN A 108 10.29 -1.11 -25.87
N ALA A 109 9.49 -2.16 -26.11
CA ALA A 109 8.52 -2.17 -27.19
C ALA A 109 7.35 -1.21 -26.91
N ILE A 110 6.82 -1.20 -25.68
CA ILE A 110 5.75 -0.30 -25.26
C ILE A 110 6.17 1.16 -25.44
N GLY A 111 7.34 1.54 -24.90
CA GLY A 111 7.82 2.91 -25.06
C GLY A 111 8.00 3.30 -26.53
N LEU A 112 8.54 2.39 -27.36
CA LEU A 112 8.70 2.64 -28.79
C LEU A 112 7.34 2.83 -29.48
N ILE A 113 6.34 2.01 -29.13
CA ILE A 113 5.00 2.11 -29.69
C ILE A 113 4.35 3.43 -29.26
N GLN A 114 4.47 3.85 -28.00
CA GLN A 114 3.97 5.15 -27.53
C GLN A 114 4.61 6.32 -28.29
N GLU A 115 5.94 6.31 -28.50
CA GLU A 115 6.62 7.31 -29.33
C GLU A 115 6.07 7.34 -30.77
N LEU A 116 5.80 6.17 -31.36
CA LEU A 116 5.23 6.05 -32.70
C LEU A 116 3.76 6.51 -32.74
N GLN A 117 2.96 6.20 -31.72
CA GLN A 117 1.58 6.67 -31.60
C GLN A 117 1.52 8.18 -31.55
N ALA A 118 2.33 8.81 -30.68
CA ALA A 118 2.42 10.27 -30.57
C ALA A 118 2.89 10.91 -31.89
N LYS A 119 3.88 10.30 -32.55
CA LYS A 119 4.46 10.82 -33.80
C LYS A 119 3.52 10.77 -34.99
N TYR A 120 2.73 9.70 -35.11
CA TYR A 120 1.85 9.46 -36.26
C TYR A 120 0.36 9.67 -35.96
N ASN A 121 0.03 10.03 -34.71
CA ASN A 121 -1.35 10.17 -34.22
C ASN A 121 -2.15 8.88 -34.43
N VAL A 122 -1.54 7.73 -34.10
CA VAL A 122 -2.17 6.41 -34.17
C VAL A 122 -2.92 6.18 -32.86
N SER A 123 -4.24 5.99 -32.93
CA SER A 123 -5.04 5.70 -31.74
C SER A 123 -4.65 4.37 -31.12
N PHE A 124 -4.82 4.24 -29.82
CA PHE A 124 -4.62 2.99 -29.08
C PHE A 124 -5.31 1.76 -29.70
N GLU A 125 -6.55 1.91 -30.19
CA GLU A 125 -7.28 0.83 -30.88
C GLU A 125 -6.62 0.34 -32.18
N ASN A 126 -5.70 1.12 -32.74
CA ASN A 126 -4.98 0.80 -33.96
C ASN A 126 -3.57 0.24 -33.69
N VAL A 127 -3.24 -0.05 -32.42
CA VAL A 127 -2.14 -0.95 -32.09
C VAL A 127 -2.69 -2.37 -32.03
N VAL A 128 -2.25 -3.20 -32.98
CA VAL A 128 -2.91 -4.47 -33.31
C VAL A 128 -1.90 -5.61 -33.41
N ARG A 129 -2.38 -6.84 -33.26
CA ARG A 129 -1.56 -8.04 -33.48
C ARG A 129 -1.36 -8.24 -34.97
N HIS A 130 -0.29 -8.95 -35.33
CA HIS A 130 -0.22 -9.53 -36.68
C HIS A 130 -1.41 -10.46 -36.99
N TYR A 131 -1.96 -11.12 -35.97
CA TYR A 131 -3.21 -11.88 -36.05
C TYR A 131 -4.39 -11.06 -36.57
N ASP A 132 -4.52 -9.78 -36.19
CA ASP A 132 -5.63 -8.94 -36.64
C ASP A 132 -5.47 -8.55 -38.13
N ALA A 133 -4.23 -8.46 -38.61
CA ALA A 133 -3.92 -8.15 -40.00
C ALA A 133 -3.99 -9.34 -40.96
N SER A 134 -3.79 -10.58 -40.48
CA SER A 134 -3.61 -11.76 -41.34
C SER A 134 -4.22 -13.07 -40.83
N ARG A 135 -4.65 -13.14 -39.56
CA ARG A 135 -5.00 -14.36 -38.81
C ARG A 135 -3.85 -15.32 -38.55
N LYS A 136 -2.60 -14.94 -38.85
CA LYS A 136 -1.42 -15.67 -38.41
C LYS A 136 -1.33 -15.61 -36.88
N ASN A 137 -1.04 -16.73 -36.22
CA ASN A 137 -0.80 -16.75 -34.78
C ASN A 137 0.50 -16.02 -34.44
N CYS A 138 0.44 -14.70 -34.34
CA CYS A 138 1.56 -13.80 -34.07
C CYS A 138 0.99 -12.51 -33.46
N PRO A 139 1.55 -12.00 -32.35
CA PRO A 139 2.69 -12.55 -31.60
C PRO A 139 2.31 -13.82 -30.82
N GLN A 140 3.06 -14.92 -31.01
CA GLN A 140 2.74 -16.23 -30.43
C GLN A 140 2.86 -16.22 -28.91
N PHE A 141 3.89 -15.57 -28.35
CA PHE A 141 4.09 -15.53 -26.88
C PHE A 141 2.93 -14.86 -26.12
N LEU A 142 2.15 -14.01 -26.79
CA LEU A 142 0.96 -13.34 -26.22
C LEU A 142 -0.32 -14.16 -26.41
N ASN A 143 -0.25 -15.31 -27.08
CA ASN A 143 -1.36 -16.23 -27.33
C ASN A 143 -1.14 -17.60 -26.67
N LYS A 144 -0.98 -17.60 -25.34
CA LYS A 144 -0.74 -18.81 -24.56
C LYS A 144 -1.96 -19.74 -24.61
N ASP A 145 -1.75 -20.99 -25.03
CA ASP A 145 -2.80 -22.02 -25.18
C ASP A 145 -3.99 -21.62 -26.08
N GLY A 146 -3.77 -20.68 -27.02
CA GLY A 146 -4.83 -20.15 -27.89
C GLY A 146 -5.72 -19.10 -27.22
N ASN A 147 -5.31 -18.60 -26.06
CA ASN A 147 -5.92 -17.50 -25.36
C ASN A 147 -5.03 -16.26 -25.38
N TRP A 148 -5.55 -15.15 -25.90
CA TRP A 148 -4.85 -13.89 -26.07
C TRP A 148 -4.74 -13.07 -24.77
N THR A 149 -4.65 -13.73 -23.61
CA THR A 149 -4.55 -13.06 -22.31
C THR A 149 -3.30 -12.20 -22.21
N GLY A 150 -2.17 -12.68 -22.71
CA GLY A 150 -0.94 -11.89 -22.77
C GLY A 150 -1.11 -10.64 -23.64
N TRP A 151 -1.86 -10.74 -24.74
CA TRP A 151 -2.14 -9.57 -25.58
C TRP A 151 -3.00 -8.53 -24.88
N ASN A 152 -3.96 -8.97 -24.06
CA ASN A 152 -4.75 -8.04 -23.25
C ASN A 152 -3.85 -7.32 -22.24
N SER A 153 -3.01 -8.05 -21.50
CA SER A 153 -2.05 -7.43 -20.56
C SER A 153 -1.10 -6.45 -21.26
N PHE A 154 -0.55 -6.83 -22.42
CA PHE A 154 0.28 -5.94 -23.23
C PHE A 154 -0.46 -4.67 -23.69
N ARG A 155 -1.74 -4.80 -24.03
CA ARG A 155 -2.59 -3.65 -24.39
C ARG A 155 -2.89 -2.77 -23.18
N ASP A 156 -3.13 -3.36 -22.02
CA ASP A 156 -3.41 -2.63 -20.79
C ASP A 156 -2.21 -1.73 -20.43
N GLU A 157 -0.98 -2.28 -20.44
CA GLU A 157 0.27 -1.53 -20.22
C GLU A 157 0.55 -0.44 -21.29
N LEU A 158 -0.01 -0.56 -22.49
CA LEU A 158 0.18 0.39 -23.59
C LEU A 158 -0.79 1.58 -23.53
N SER A 159 -1.93 1.45 -22.83
CA SER A 159 -3.07 2.37 -22.90
C SER A 159 -2.96 3.64 -22.05
N GLU A 160 -1.89 3.80 -21.29
CA GLU A 160 -1.73 4.79 -20.20
C GLU A 160 -1.66 6.28 -20.62
N ASP A 161 -1.89 6.66 -21.89
CA ASP A 161 -1.57 8.03 -22.37
C ASP A 161 -2.69 8.87 -23.02
N ASP A 162 -3.98 8.50 -23.12
CA ASP A 162 -4.98 9.44 -23.71
C ASP A 162 -6.52 9.29 -23.40
N ALA A 163 -6.95 8.64 -22.33
CA ALA A 163 -8.35 8.69 -21.84
C ALA A 163 -8.39 8.50 -20.30
N PRO A 164 -9.35 9.11 -19.56
CA PRO A 164 -9.31 9.08 -18.10
C PRO A 164 -9.34 7.64 -17.62
N GLU A 165 -8.43 7.30 -16.71
CA GLU A 165 -8.26 5.96 -16.13
C GLU A 165 -9.61 5.28 -15.86
N PRO A 166 -9.90 4.12 -16.46
CA PRO A 166 -10.66 3.10 -15.75
C PRO A 166 -9.74 2.58 -14.65
N SER A 167 -10.13 2.84 -13.41
CA SER A 167 -9.44 2.45 -12.16
C SER A 167 -8.56 1.22 -12.35
N GLU A 168 -7.27 1.38 -12.06
CA GLU A 168 -6.44 0.29 -11.57
C GLU A 168 -7.27 -0.57 -10.61
N PRO A 169 -7.06 -1.91 -10.51
CA PRO A 169 -7.40 -2.54 -9.24
C PRO A 169 -6.77 -1.65 -8.18
N ASP A 170 -7.58 -1.06 -7.31
CA ASP A 170 -7.21 -0.01 -6.38
C ASP A 170 -6.01 -0.51 -5.56
N TYR A 171 -4.81 -0.22 -6.05
CA TYR A 171 -3.54 -0.46 -5.42
C TYR A 171 -3.01 0.94 -5.17
N PRO A 172 -2.75 1.31 -3.92
CA PRO A 172 -2.58 2.70 -3.62
C PRO A 172 -1.30 3.21 -4.27
N SER A 173 -1.43 4.38 -4.89
CA SER A 173 -0.30 5.29 -5.07
C SER A 173 0.47 5.37 -3.77
N ARG A 174 1.79 5.55 -3.87
CA ARG A 174 2.86 5.55 -2.86
C ARG A 174 2.68 6.44 -1.60
N ASN A 175 1.46 6.63 -1.08
CA ASN A 175 0.97 7.64 -0.14
C ASN A 175 -0.34 7.25 0.64
N GLY A 176 -0.78 5.99 0.69
CA GLY A 176 -1.90 5.53 1.56
C GLY A 176 -2.11 4.01 1.52
N TYR A 177 -2.88 3.42 2.44
CA TYR A 177 -3.36 2.02 2.33
C TYR A 177 -4.81 2.00 1.81
N THR A 178 -5.18 1.01 1.00
CA THR A 178 -6.55 0.84 0.52
C THR A 178 -7.44 0.21 1.59
N GLU A 179 -8.76 0.33 1.41
CA GLU A 179 -9.74 -0.32 2.31
C GLU A 179 -9.50 -1.84 2.36
N GLU A 180 -9.21 -2.48 1.22
CA GLU A 180 -8.91 -3.92 1.16
C GLU A 180 -7.64 -4.29 1.96
N GLN A 181 -6.60 -3.45 1.93
CA GLN A 181 -5.39 -3.70 2.71
C GLN A 181 -5.65 -3.58 4.21
N ILE A 182 -6.46 -2.62 4.62
CA ILE A 182 -6.86 -2.46 6.02
C ILE A 182 -7.75 -3.63 6.47
N ASP A 183 -8.71 -4.06 5.64
CA ASP A 183 -9.53 -5.25 5.89
C ASP A 183 -8.64 -6.50 6.05
N ASN A 184 -7.63 -6.65 5.19
CA ASN A 184 -6.68 -7.75 5.29
C ASN A 184 -5.87 -7.68 6.60
N VAL A 185 -5.43 -6.50 7.04
CA VAL A 185 -4.77 -6.31 8.34
C VAL A 185 -5.66 -6.76 9.49
N GLU A 186 -6.95 -6.42 9.46
CA GLU A 186 -7.92 -6.85 10.47
C GLU A 186 -8.07 -8.38 10.49
N ILE A 187 -8.27 -9.00 9.33
CA ILE A 187 -8.39 -10.47 9.19
C ILE A 187 -7.14 -11.18 9.71
N ILE A 188 -5.94 -10.72 9.33
CA ILE A 188 -4.66 -11.27 9.79
C ILE A 188 -4.55 -11.15 11.31
N THR A 189 -4.89 -9.98 11.84
CA THR A 189 -4.80 -9.68 13.27
C THR A 189 -5.74 -10.54 14.09
N GLU A 190 -7.01 -10.64 13.69
CA GLU A 190 -7.99 -11.48 14.37
C GLU A 190 -7.58 -12.96 14.35
N TYR A 191 -7.18 -13.47 13.17
CA TYR A 191 -6.77 -14.85 13.01
C TYR A 191 -5.62 -15.25 13.95
N PHE A 192 -4.58 -14.42 14.07
CA PHE A 192 -3.43 -14.73 14.92
C PHE A 192 -3.69 -14.41 16.40
N LYS A 193 -4.51 -13.41 16.74
CA LYS A 193 -4.97 -13.18 18.11
C LYS A 193 -5.74 -14.37 18.66
N GLU A 194 -6.61 -14.99 17.86
CA GLU A 194 -7.33 -16.22 18.25
C GLU A 194 -6.39 -17.39 18.56
N LYS A 195 -5.19 -17.38 17.99
CA LYS A 195 -4.12 -18.36 18.27
C LYS A 195 -3.17 -17.93 19.40
N GLY A 196 -3.46 -16.83 20.07
CA GLY A 196 -2.72 -16.35 21.24
C GLY A 196 -1.46 -15.54 20.90
N TRP A 197 -1.32 -15.03 19.68
CA TRP A 197 -0.21 -14.15 19.32
C TRP A 197 -0.42 -12.76 19.93
N THR A 198 0.67 -12.12 20.34
CA THR A 198 0.66 -10.73 20.79
C THR A 198 0.50 -9.78 19.61
N ILE A 199 -0.04 -8.58 19.85
CA ILE A 199 -0.15 -7.54 18.81
C ILE A 199 1.23 -7.17 18.27
N ALA A 200 2.28 -7.18 19.10
CA ALA A 200 3.65 -6.93 18.66
C ALA A 200 4.19 -8.01 17.71
N ALA A 201 3.96 -9.30 17.99
CA ALA A 201 4.35 -10.39 17.09
C ALA A 201 3.60 -10.31 15.75
N ILE A 202 2.29 -10.04 15.80
CA ILE A 202 1.45 -9.83 14.61
C ILE A 202 1.95 -8.62 13.80
N SER A 203 2.28 -7.52 14.46
CA SER A 203 2.78 -6.32 13.78
C SER A 203 4.13 -6.55 13.11
N GLY A 204 5.00 -7.38 13.73
CA GLY A 204 6.24 -7.84 13.11
C GLY A 204 6.01 -8.60 11.80
N LEU A 205 4.97 -9.44 11.76
CA LEU A 205 4.53 -10.12 10.54
C LEU A 205 3.94 -9.16 9.51
N LEU A 206 3.11 -8.19 9.94
CA LEU A 206 2.51 -7.20 9.05
C LEU A 206 3.55 -6.32 8.38
N GLY A 207 4.62 -5.92 9.09
CA GLY A 207 5.72 -5.18 8.48
C GLY A 207 6.44 -5.96 7.36
N ASN A 208 6.43 -7.29 7.43
CA ASN A 208 6.90 -8.15 6.35
C ASN A 208 5.93 -8.16 5.16
N MET A 209 4.65 -8.42 5.44
CA MET A 209 3.60 -8.52 4.41
C MET A 209 3.41 -7.19 3.65
N GLU A 210 3.54 -6.06 4.34
CA GLU A 210 3.49 -4.74 3.72
C GLU A 210 4.58 -4.59 2.64
N GLN A 211 5.82 -4.94 2.98
CA GLN A 211 6.94 -4.77 2.07
C GLN A 211 6.88 -5.76 0.88
N GLU A 212 6.37 -6.97 1.11
CA GLU A 212 6.44 -8.06 0.14
C GLU A 212 5.23 -8.16 -0.76
N SER A 213 4.04 -7.95 -0.22
CA SER A 213 2.78 -8.16 -0.93
C SER A 213 1.85 -6.96 -0.85
N TYR A 214 2.27 -5.87 -0.19
CA TYR A 214 1.37 -4.78 0.18
C TYR A 214 0.16 -5.28 0.97
N ILE A 215 0.32 -6.37 1.74
CA ILE A 215 -0.73 -7.04 2.50
C ILE A 215 -1.86 -7.58 1.61
N MET A 216 -1.50 -8.09 0.44
CA MET A 216 -2.45 -8.65 -0.53
C MET A 216 -2.19 -10.15 -0.75
N PRO A 217 -3.21 -11.02 -0.66
CA PRO A 217 -3.03 -12.46 -0.76
C PRO A 217 -2.96 -12.95 -2.22
N ASP A 218 -3.61 -12.28 -3.18
CA ASP A 218 -3.57 -12.67 -4.61
C ASP A 218 -2.65 -11.75 -5.40
N ILE A 219 -1.35 -11.78 -5.07
CA ILE A 219 -0.37 -10.91 -5.73
C ILE A 219 0.94 -11.65 -6.05
N PRO A 220 1.42 -11.60 -7.31
CA PRO A 220 2.77 -12.02 -7.66
C PRO A 220 3.80 -10.95 -7.23
N GLU A 221 5.06 -11.36 -7.06
CA GLU A 221 6.14 -10.45 -6.65
C GLU A 221 6.34 -9.28 -7.62
N ILE A 222 6.36 -8.04 -7.10
CA ILE A 222 6.29 -6.81 -7.90
C ILE A 222 7.64 -6.42 -8.58
N SER A 223 8.66 -7.27 -8.54
CA SER A 223 9.98 -6.96 -9.16
C SER A 223 10.72 -8.16 -9.75
N ASN A 224 10.27 -8.68 -10.91
CA ASN A 224 10.91 -9.83 -11.60
C ASN A 224 11.07 -11.09 -10.72
N GLY A 225 10.30 -11.13 -9.65
CA GLY A 225 10.39 -12.10 -8.61
C GLY A 225 9.56 -13.34 -8.90
N ARG A 226 9.76 -14.38 -8.11
CA ARG A 226 9.03 -15.65 -8.27
C ARG A 226 8.09 -15.89 -7.12
N GLY A 227 8.01 -14.97 -6.17
CA GLY A 227 7.13 -15.04 -5.02
C GLY A 227 5.67 -14.90 -5.38
N TYR A 228 4.84 -15.41 -4.48
CA TYR A 228 3.39 -15.24 -4.56
C TYR A 228 2.78 -15.18 -3.16
N GLY A 229 1.76 -14.35 -2.98
CA GLY A 229 0.95 -14.28 -1.76
C GLY A 229 1.53 -13.39 -0.65
N LEU A 230 0.90 -13.44 0.53
CA LEU A 230 1.14 -12.48 1.63
C LEU A 230 2.61 -12.31 2.01
N VAL A 231 3.38 -13.39 2.00
CA VAL A 231 4.82 -13.44 2.34
C VAL A 231 5.68 -13.89 1.15
N GLN A 232 5.17 -13.73 -0.07
CA GLN A 232 5.90 -13.96 -1.32
C GLN A 232 6.65 -15.32 -1.38
N TRP A 233 5.92 -16.41 -1.12
CA TRP A 233 6.50 -17.76 -1.07
C TRP A 233 7.29 -18.10 -2.34
N THR A 234 8.56 -18.46 -2.16
CA THR A 234 9.47 -18.88 -3.23
C THR A 234 10.16 -20.20 -2.91
N SER A 235 10.31 -21.05 -3.93
CA SER A 235 11.02 -22.32 -3.79
C SER A 235 12.53 -22.10 -3.72
N SER A 236 13.13 -22.46 -2.58
CA SER A 236 14.58 -22.43 -2.41
C SER A 236 15.30 -23.62 -3.07
N GLU A 237 14.57 -24.72 -3.29
CA GLU A 237 15.08 -25.98 -3.85
C GLU A 237 15.08 -25.97 -5.38
N ASP A 238 13.96 -25.57 -5.99
CA ASP A 238 13.83 -25.43 -7.43
C ASP A 238 13.56 -23.98 -7.79
N ARG A 239 14.63 -23.27 -8.14
CA ARG A 239 14.52 -21.87 -8.54
C ARG A 239 13.62 -21.67 -9.75
N SER A 240 13.34 -22.71 -10.56
CA SER A 240 12.46 -22.65 -11.73
C SER A 240 10.96 -22.79 -11.41
N GLU A 241 10.61 -23.22 -10.21
CA GLU A 241 9.23 -23.31 -9.72
C GLU A 241 8.66 -21.89 -9.53
N LEU A 242 7.48 -21.63 -10.09
CA LEU A 242 6.76 -20.37 -9.87
C LEU A 242 6.13 -20.37 -8.48
N GLY A 243 6.05 -19.21 -7.82
CA GLY A 243 5.47 -19.08 -6.47
C GLY A 243 4.04 -19.59 -6.39
N VAL A 244 3.25 -19.41 -7.45
CA VAL A 244 1.90 -19.98 -7.58
C VAL A 244 1.89 -21.51 -7.51
N ASP A 245 2.87 -22.18 -8.10
CA ASP A 245 2.97 -23.64 -8.07
C ASP A 245 3.51 -24.09 -6.70
N TYR A 246 4.49 -23.33 -6.18
CA TYR A 246 5.10 -23.60 -4.89
C TYR A 246 4.10 -23.51 -3.73
N ILE A 247 3.28 -22.46 -3.67
CA ILE A 247 2.27 -22.30 -2.61
C ILE A 247 1.21 -23.42 -2.68
N GLN A 248 0.78 -23.81 -3.88
CA GLN A 248 -0.17 -24.91 -4.06
C GLN A 248 0.42 -26.24 -3.58
N ARG A 249 1.71 -26.48 -3.83
CA ARG A 249 2.42 -27.65 -3.30
C ARG A 249 2.54 -27.61 -1.78
N LEU A 250 2.87 -26.45 -1.21
CA LEU A 250 2.94 -26.27 0.24
C LEU A 250 1.58 -26.55 0.92
N LEU A 251 0.47 -26.10 0.33
CA LEU A 251 -0.88 -26.41 0.80
C LEU A 251 -1.16 -27.92 0.76
N GLN A 252 -0.75 -28.59 -0.33
CA GLN A 252 -0.87 -30.04 -0.45
C GLN A 252 -0.04 -30.78 0.60
N ASP A 253 1.20 -30.35 0.85
CA ASP A 253 2.10 -30.93 1.84
C ASP A 253 1.57 -30.72 3.28
N ALA A 254 0.92 -29.58 3.53
CA ALA A 254 0.28 -29.26 4.81
C ALA A 254 -1.08 -29.94 5.00
N GLY A 255 -1.69 -30.49 3.94
CA GLY A 255 -3.04 -31.05 3.96
C GLY A 255 -4.14 -29.99 4.15
N ILE A 256 -3.87 -28.76 3.70
CA ILE A 256 -4.79 -27.63 3.78
C ILE A 256 -5.59 -27.56 2.48
N GLU A 257 -6.92 -27.60 2.59
CA GLU A 257 -7.83 -27.47 1.46
C GLU A 257 -8.32 -26.02 1.34
N GLY A 258 -8.28 -25.45 0.14
CA GLY A 258 -8.78 -24.09 -0.09
C GLY A 258 -8.23 -23.46 -1.36
N ASP A 259 -8.76 -22.29 -1.72
CA ASP A 259 -8.17 -21.48 -2.79
C ASP A 259 -6.87 -20.87 -2.27
N TYR A 260 -5.77 -21.07 -2.98
CA TYR A 260 -4.46 -20.54 -2.62
C TYR A 260 -4.39 -19.01 -2.69
N ARG A 261 -5.36 -18.35 -3.35
CA ARG A 261 -5.55 -16.89 -3.38
C ARG A 261 -6.19 -16.34 -2.11
N SER A 262 -6.87 -17.18 -1.34
CA SER A 262 -7.62 -16.74 -0.16
C SER A 262 -6.69 -16.41 0.99
N ILE A 263 -6.88 -15.24 1.60
CA ILE A 263 -6.18 -14.82 2.81
C ILE A 263 -6.26 -15.88 3.92
N HIS A 264 -7.42 -16.49 4.14
CA HIS A 264 -7.60 -17.50 5.19
C HIS A 264 -6.78 -18.77 4.91
N THR A 265 -6.76 -19.26 3.66
CA THR A 265 -5.96 -20.41 3.25
C THR A 265 -4.46 -20.14 3.46
N GLN A 266 -4.02 -18.93 3.10
CA GLN A 266 -2.62 -18.51 3.27
C GLN A 266 -2.24 -18.35 4.74
N LEU A 267 -3.14 -17.88 5.60
CA LEU A 267 -2.93 -17.78 7.05
C LEU A 267 -2.88 -19.16 7.74
N GLU A 268 -3.66 -20.14 7.26
CA GLU A 268 -3.53 -21.53 7.67
C GLU A 268 -2.17 -22.10 7.31
N LEU A 269 -1.71 -21.86 6.09
CA LEU A 269 -0.40 -22.30 5.62
C LEU A 269 0.73 -21.66 6.43
N LEU A 270 0.70 -20.34 6.61
CA LEU A 270 1.69 -19.60 7.37
C LEU A 270 1.77 -20.11 8.82
N ASN A 271 0.62 -20.30 9.47
CA ASN A 271 0.58 -20.86 10.81
C ASN A 271 1.15 -22.28 10.85
N TRP A 272 0.82 -23.15 9.89
CA TRP A 272 1.41 -24.50 9.81
C TRP A 272 2.95 -24.44 9.68
N GLN A 273 3.46 -23.55 8.82
CA GLN A 273 4.89 -23.38 8.57
C GLN A 273 5.70 -22.87 9.77
N MET A 274 5.06 -22.16 10.70
CA MET A 274 5.67 -21.77 11.97
C MET A 274 6.04 -22.99 12.81
N TYR A 275 5.23 -24.05 12.82
CA TYR A 275 5.38 -25.19 13.73
C TYR A 275 5.81 -26.50 13.05
N SER A 276 5.77 -26.59 11.72
CA SER A 276 6.12 -27.80 10.98
C SER A 276 7.62 -28.09 10.94
N GLY A 277 8.46 -27.09 11.24
CA GLY A 277 9.91 -27.16 11.09
C GLY A 277 10.37 -27.13 9.62
N THR A 278 9.53 -26.68 8.69
CA THR A 278 9.88 -26.58 7.26
C THR A 278 10.33 -25.18 6.84
N GLN A 279 9.81 -24.13 7.48
CA GLN A 279 10.08 -22.75 7.09
C GLN A 279 10.66 -21.92 8.24
N TYR A 280 10.15 -22.06 9.47
CA TYR A 280 10.69 -21.34 10.63
C TYR A 280 11.85 -22.10 11.28
N PHE A 281 13.03 -21.49 11.32
CA PHE A 281 14.26 -22.04 11.89
C PHE A 281 14.95 -21.01 12.79
N GLU A 282 15.02 -21.28 14.08
CA GLU A 282 15.75 -20.48 15.07
C GLU A 282 17.20 -20.25 14.67
N LYS A 283 17.65 -18.99 14.73
CA LYS A 283 19.05 -18.61 14.50
C LYS A 283 19.73 -18.23 15.82
N PRO A 284 21.04 -18.47 15.98
CA PRO A 284 21.76 -18.06 17.17
C PRO A 284 21.63 -16.56 17.49
N GLU A 285 21.50 -15.73 16.46
CA GLU A 285 21.33 -14.28 16.57
C GLU A 285 19.91 -13.86 17.00
N TYR A 286 18.91 -14.71 16.74
CA TYR A 286 17.50 -14.51 17.07
C TYR A 286 16.90 -15.83 17.59
N PRO A 287 17.26 -16.26 18.81
CA PRO A 287 16.95 -17.59 19.33
C PRO A 287 15.54 -17.65 19.91
N TYR A 288 14.54 -17.38 19.07
CA TYR A 288 13.12 -17.42 19.44
C TYR A 288 12.46 -18.58 18.75
N SER A 289 12.08 -19.61 19.51
CA SER A 289 11.17 -20.65 19.02
C SER A 289 9.88 -20.05 18.48
N PRO A 290 9.11 -20.79 17.65
CA PRO A 290 7.80 -20.32 17.20
C PRO A 290 6.94 -19.84 18.39
N GLU A 291 6.88 -20.61 19.48
CA GLU A 291 6.14 -20.24 20.68
C GLU A 291 6.65 -18.94 21.31
N GLU A 292 7.96 -18.77 21.48
CA GLU A 292 8.55 -17.54 22.04
C GLU A 292 8.35 -16.33 21.12
N PHE A 293 8.44 -16.54 19.80
CA PHE A 293 8.20 -15.50 18.80
C PHE A 293 6.78 -14.94 18.91
N THR A 294 5.77 -15.81 19.03
CA THR A 294 4.36 -15.37 19.14
C THR A 294 4.09 -14.51 20.38
N GLN A 295 4.99 -14.53 21.37
CA GLN A 295 4.85 -13.83 22.64
C GLN A 295 5.72 -12.58 22.76
N LEU A 296 6.46 -12.22 21.71
CA LEU A 296 7.29 -11.01 21.69
C LEU A 296 6.43 -9.76 21.93
N GLN A 297 6.93 -8.81 22.71
CA GLN A 297 6.22 -7.56 23.05
C GLN A 297 6.76 -6.35 22.27
N ASP A 298 7.89 -6.51 21.58
CA ASP A 298 8.53 -5.47 20.77
C ASP A 298 8.27 -5.78 19.28
N PRO A 299 7.51 -4.93 18.56
CA PRO A 299 7.19 -5.16 17.16
C PRO A 299 8.40 -5.10 16.22
N ALA A 300 9.40 -4.27 16.53
CA ALA A 300 10.63 -4.19 15.73
C ALA A 300 11.51 -5.42 15.92
N LEU A 301 11.56 -5.95 17.14
CA LEU A 301 12.22 -7.23 17.43
C LEU A 301 11.49 -8.39 16.72
N ALA A 302 10.16 -8.40 16.76
CA ALA A 302 9.35 -9.39 16.04
C ALA A 302 9.62 -9.35 14.53
N ALA A 303 9.64 -8.17 13.90
CA ALA A 303 9.96 -8.05 12.48
C ALA A 303 11.32 -8.67 12.12
N ARG A 304 12.37 -8.32 12.88
CA ARG A 304 13.73 -8.86 12.65
C ARG A 304 13.82 -10.37 12.93
N ALA A 305 13.14 -10.84 13.98
CA ALA A 305 13.09 -12.26 14.30
C ALA A 305 12.37 -13.05 13.20
N PHE A 306 11.25 -12.54 12.68
CA PHE A 306 10.53 -13.15 11.56
C PHE A 306 11.40 -13.17 10.30
N GLU A 307 12.02 -12.05 9.95
CA GLU A 307 12.91 -11.95 8.80
C GLU A 307 14.08 -12.95 8.89
N ARG A 308 14.65 -13.17 10.07
CA ARG A 308 15.80 -14.07 10.25
C ARG A 308 15.43 -15.54 10.41
N ASN A 309 14.30 -15.81 11.06
CA ASN A 309 13.92 -17.18 11.38
C ASN A 309 12.94 -17.76 10.36
N PHE A 310 12.15 -16.96 9.65
CA PHE A 310 11.19 -17.41 8.64
C PHE A 310 11.66 -17.11 7.21
N GLU A 311 11.91 -15.85 6.85
CA GLU A 311 12.21 -15.44 5.47
C GLU A 311 13.65 -15.78 5.04
N ARG A 312 14.62 -15.44 5.89
CA ARG A 312 16.06 -15.52 5.62
C ARG A 312 16.44 -14.89 4.27
N PRO A 313 16.11 -13.61 4.04
CA PRO A 313 16.45 -12.96 2.79
C PRO A 313 17.97 -12.82 2.66
N ARG A 314 18.42 -12.71 1.40
CA ARG A 314 19.83 -12.50 1.08
C ARG A 314 20.34 -11.18 1.67
N ASP A 315 19.57 -10.13 1.46
CA ASP A 315 19.82 -8.78 1.95
C ASP A 315 18.82 -8.48 3.06
N LEU A 316 19.28 -7.74 4.07
CA LEU A 316 18.45 -7.36 5.21
C LEU A 316 17.56 -6.17 4.87
N HIS A 317 16.35 -6.17 5.42
CA HIS A 317 15.29 -5.19 5.26
C HIS A 317 14.97 -4.51 6.60
N PRO A 318 15.88 -3.68 7.14
CA PRO A 318 15.68 -3.01 8.42
C PRO A 318 14.42 -2.14 8.46
N GLU A 319 13.96 -1.64 7.31
CA GLU A 319 12.73 -0.87 7.13
C GLU A 319 11.47 -1.61 7.61
N ARG A 320 11.44 -2.95 7.55
CA ARG A 320 10.30 -3.76 8.00
C ARG A 320 10.04 -3.61 9.51
N ALA A 321 11.06 -3.24 10.28
CA ALA A 321 10.92 -2.94 11.69
C ALA A 321 10.15 -1.63 11.93
N ASP A 322 10.35 -0.61 11.08
CA ASP A 322 9.63 0.66 11.17
C ASP A 322 8.17 0.48 10.76
N MET A 323 7.92 -0.32 9.70
CA MET A 323 6.58 -0.74 9.27
C MET A 323 5.84 -1.48 10.40
N ALA A 324 6.51 -2.44 11.05
CA ALA A 324 5.94 -3.16 12.19
C ALA A 324 5.59 -2.24 13.37
N ILE A 325 6.39 -1.22 13.65
CA ILE A 325 6.05 -0.22 14.66
C ILE A 325 4.81 0.58 14.24
N GLY A 326 4.70 0.94 12.96
CA GLY A 326 3.53 1.62 12.40
C GLY A 326 2.25 0.83 12.63
N TRP A 327 2.25 -0.46 12.26
CA TRP A 327 1.11 -1.36 12.49
C TRP A 327 0.80 -1.56 13.97
N TYR A 328 1.82 -1.68 14.81
CA TYR A 328 1.62 -1.80 16.25
C TYR A 328 0.90 -0.57 16.82
N ASN A 329 1.33 0.63 16.44
CA ASN A 329 0.69 1.87 16.88
C ASN A 329 -0.75 2.00 16.36
N TYR A 330 -0.99 1.59 15.11
CA TYR A 330 -2.33 1.54 14.51
C TYR A 330 -3.26 0.61 15.30
N LEU A 331 -2.82 -0.63 15.53
CA LEU A 331 -3.61 -1.68 16.18
C LEU A 331 -3.80 -1.48 17.69
N THR A 332 -2.91 -0.73 18.34
CA THR A 332 -2.99 -0.46 19.78
C THR A 332 -3.63 0.88 20.12
N GLY A 333 -3.80 1.78 19.14
CA GLY A 333 -4.51 3.05 19.27
C GLY A 333 -3.95 3.94 20.38
N ASN A 334 -3.23 5.01 20.06
CA ASN A 334 -2.69 5.88 21.10
C ASN A 334 -3.80 6.76 21.75
N GLY A 335 -4.57 6.16 22.66
CA GLY A 335 -5.53 6.83 23.55
C GLY A 335 -6.92 6.18 23.64
N ASN A 336 -7.06 5.03 24.31
CA ASN A 336 -8.09 4.74 25.33
C ASN A 336 -7.95 3.28 25.82
N GLU A 337 -7.80 3.13 27.14
CA GLU A 337 -7.43 1.91 27.87
C GLU A 337 -8.46 0.76 27.81
N GLU A 338 -7.94 -0.49 27.89
CA GLU A 338 -8.31 -1.58 28.84
C GLU A 338 -7.63 -2.91 28.35
N GLY A 339 -6.83 -3.73 29.06
CA GLY A 339 -6.17 -3.81 30.39
C GLY A 339 -5.39 -5.18 30.47
N ASN A 340 -4.08 -5.25 30.76
CA ASN A 340 -3.32 -5.51 32.04
C ASN A 340 -3.48 -6.96 32.65
N PRO A 341 -2.52 -7.60 33.43
CA PRO A 341 -1.28 -7.11 34.07
C PRO A 341 -0.01 -8.01 34.08
N GLY A 342 1.17 -7.42 34.34
CA GLY A 342 2.40 -8.15 34.73
C GLY A 342 3.70 -7.32 34.84
N ASP A 343 4.02 -6.89 36.06
CA ASP A 343 5.14 -6.04 36.52
C ASP A 343 6.56 -6.62 36.33
N SER A 344 7.55 -5.80 35.93
CA SER A 344 8.79 -5.61 36.72
C SER A 344 9.67 -4.42 36.25
N ASP A 345 9.84 -3.51 37.21
CA ASP A 345 10.76 -2.37 37.37
C ASP A 345 12.21 -2.52 36.84
N GLY A 346 12.76 -1.44 36.27
CA GLY A 346 14.11 -1.33 35.75
C GLY A 346 14.56 0.12 35.41
N GLY A 347 14.62 0.98 36.43
CA GLY A 347 15.27 2.32 36.51
C GLY A 347 15.91 2.97 35.25
N GLU A 348 15.40 4.17 34.94
CA GLU A 348 15.86 5.09 33.89
C GLU A 348 17.30 5.61 34.08
N SER A 349 18.20 5.29 33.16
CA SER A 349 19.51 5.96 33.03
C SER A 349 19.40 7.10 32.01
N SER A 350 19.76 8.32 32.39
CA SER A 350 19.76 9.51 31.50
C SER A 350 20.87 9.52 30.45
N THR A 351 21.80 8.56 30.52
CA THR A 351 22.94 8.42 29.60
C THR A 351 23.21 6.95 29.27
N TYR A 352 23.77 6.70 28.09
CA TYR A 352 24.13 5.38 27.59
C TYR A 352 25.53 5.38 26.97
N THR A 353 26.34 4.36 27.29
CA THR A 353 27.68 4.20 26.69
C THR A 353 27.58 3.27 25.50
N VAL A 354 27.93 3.77 24.31
CA VAL A 354 27.94 3.02 23.04
C VAL A 354 28.76 1.74 23.19
N GLN A 355 28.16 0.59 22.90
CA GLN A 355 28.77 -0.73 22.96
C GLN A 355 29.16 -1.22 21.56
N SER A 356 29.92 -2.31 21.51
CA SER A 356 30.31 -2.94 20.24
C SER A 356 29.06 -3.45 19.50
N GLY A 357 28.82 -2.93 18.30
CA GLY A 357 27.66 -3.29 17.47
C GLY A 357 26.49 -2.30 17.52
N ASP A 358 26.57 -1.26 18.35
CA ASP A 358 25.56 -0.21 18.40
C ASP A 358 25.66 0.76 17.21
N ASN A 359 24.52 1.30 16.80
CA ASN A 359 24.40 2.48 15.93
C ASN A 359 23.35 3.45 16.51
N LEU A 360 23.24 4.68 16.00
CA LEU A 360 22.32 5.66 16.58
C LEU A 360 20.85 5.20 16.51
N SER A 361 20.46 4.43 15.50
CA SER A 361 19.12 3.86 15.37
C SER A 361 18.84 2.81 16.45
N SER A 362 19.79 1.89 16.71
CA SER A 362 19.61 0.87 17.75
C SER A 362 19.60 1.47 19.16
N ILE A 363 20.36 2.55 19.39
CA ILE A 363 20.37 3.26 20.68
C ILE A 363 19.10 4.08 20.86
N ALA A 364 18.66 4.82 19.84
CA ALA A 364 17.45 5.62 19.91
C ALA A 364 16.23 4.72 20.22
N LEU A 365 16.16 3.58 19.52
CA LEU A 365 15.18 2.53 19.74
C LEU A 365 15.20 1.99 21.18
N ARG A 366 16.39 1.71 21.74
CA ARG A 366 16.57 1.20 23.11
C ARG A 366 15.98 2.12 24.18
N PHE A 367 15.93 3.43 23.93
CA PHE A 367 15.47 4.41 24.89
C PHE A 367 14.13 5.06 24.52
N GLY A 368 13.45 4.55 23.49
CA GLY A 368 12.14 5.05 23.06
C GLY A 368 12.19 6.49 22.52
N VAL A 369 13.28 6.84 21.83
CA VAL A 369 13.51 8.17 21.24
C VAL A 369 13.87 8.02 19.76
N THR A 370 13.78 9.10 18.99
CA THR A 370 14.16 9.07 17.57
C THR A 370 15.66 9.31 17.37
N VAL A 371 16.21 8.83 16.25
CA VAL A 371 17.60 9.12 15.85
C VAL A 371 17.86 10.63 15.81
N ALA A 372 16.89 11.41 15.31
CA ALA A 372 16.98 12.86 15.27
C ALA A 372 17.06 13.50 16.67
N GLN A 373 16.23 13.05 17.62
CA GLN A 373 16.31 13.51 19.02
C GLN A 373 17.65 13.13 19.65
N LEU A 374 18.14 11.92 19.38
CA LEU A 374 19.42 11.45 19.90
C LEU A 374 20.61 12.22 19.29
N GLN A 375 20.54 12.56 18.00
CA GLN A 375 21.50 13.43 17.34
C GLN A 375 21.48 14.85 17.90
N GLU A 376 20.29 15.40 18.14
CA GLU A 376 20.08 16.74 18.70
C GLU A 376 20.65 16.84 20.13
N TRP A 377 20.28 15.93 21.04
CA TRP A 377 20.72 15.96 22.44
C TRP A 377 22.23 15.75 22.61
N ASN A 378 22.89 15.18 21.60
CA ASN A 378 24.32 14.87 21.60
C ASN A 378 25.15 15.68 20.59
N ASN A 379 24.53 16.61 19.86
CA ASN A 379 25.17 17.39 18.79
C ASN A 379 25.91 16.52 17.75
N ILE A 380 25.29 15.43 17.29
CA ILE A 380 25.87 14.50 16.31
C ILE A 380 25.36 14.84 14.91
N SER A 381 26.22 15.46 14.11
CA SER A 381 25.91 15.82 12.72
C SER A 381 25.96 14.64 11.73
N ASP A 382 26.74 13.60 12.04
CA ASP A 382 26.89 12.40 11.21
C ASP A 382 26.49 11.15 12.04
N PRO A 383 25.36 10.50 11.72
CA PRO A 383 24.80 9.42 12.53
C PRO A 383 25.68 8.15 12.57
N ASP A 384 26.56 7.98 11.59
CA ASP A 384 27.45 6.82 11.48
C ASP A 384 28.79 7.02 12.20
N ALA A 385 29.05 8.22 12.73
CA ALA A 385 30.33 8.60 13.32
C ALA A 385 30.45 8.28 14.83
N ILE A 386 29.49 7.58 15.44
CA ILE A 386 29.57 7.23 16.86
C ILE A 386 30.64 6.18 17.14
N GLN A 387 31.35 6.30 18.27
CA GLN A 387 32.45 5.40 18.63
C GLN A 387 32.11 4.51 19.83
N ILE A 388 32.58 3.26 19.80
CA ILE A 388 32.49 2.36 20.95
C ILE A 388 33.13 3.03 22.18
N GLY A 389 32.40 3.11 23.28
CA GLY A 389 32.78 3.79 24.52
C GLY A 389 32.36 5.26 24.59
N GLN A 390 31.80 5.84 23.53
CA GLN A 390 31.21 7.18 23.57
C GLN A 390 29.96 7.19 24.47
N VAL A 391 29.81 8.23 25.30
CA VAL A 391 28.64 8.37 26.18
C VAL A 391 27.64 9.32 25.53
N LEU A 392 26.43 8.82 25.28
CA LEU A 392 25.31 9.56 24.72
C LEU A 392 24.28 9.89 25.80
N ARG A 393 23.69 11.07 25.73
CA ARG A 393 22.44 11.42 26.40
C ARG A 393 21.30 10.75 25.66
N VAL A 394 20.51 9.95 26.37
CA VAL A 394 19.42 9.16 25.79
C VAL A 394 18.04 9.57 26.31
N LYS A 395 18.01 10.67 27.06
CA LYS A 395 16.81 11.34 27.54
C LYS A 395 16.96 12.83 27.26
N ALA A 396 15.82 13.51 27.06
CA ALA A 396 15.77 14.95 26.86
C ALA A 396 16.53 15.69 27.99
N PRO A 397 17.30 16.74 27.68
CA PRO A 397 17.93 17.57 28.70
C PRO A 397 16.86 18.12 29.66
N GLU A 398 17.02 17.88 30.97
CA GLU A 398 16.04 18.33 31.98
C GLU A 398 16.00 19.86 32.20
N ASP A 399 16.84 20.62 31.48
CA ASP A 399 16.68 22.06 31.33
C ASP A 399 16.05 22.38 29.97
N GLY A 400 14.72 22.30 29.89
CA GLY A 400 13.91 22.91 28.81
C GLY A 400 12.90 22.01 28.08
N GLY A 401 11.83 21.60 28.77
CA GLY A 401 10.49 21.27 28.23
C GLY A 401 10.35 20.75 26.80
N GLY A 402 10.36 19.42 26.64
CA GLY A 402 9.88 18.73 25.44
C GLY A 402 8.35 18.77 25.33
N SER A 403 7.80 19.92 24.94
CA SER A 403 6.48 20.12 24.32
C SER A 403 6.46 21.55 23.79
N GLY A 404 6.73 21.77 22.50
CA GLY A 404 6.93 23.15 22.05
C GLY A 404 7.15 23.47 20.57
N ALA A 405 7.21 22.51 19.66
CA ALA A 405 7.22 22.87 18.24
C ALA A 405 5.80 23.27 17.80
N SER A 406 5.49 24.56 17.82
CA SER A 406 4.24 25.09 17.24
C SER A 406 4.22 24.99 15.72
N THR A 407 5.41 24.84 15.13
CA THR A 407 5.64 24.81 13.68
C THR A 407 6.76 23.85 13.30
N TYR A 408 6.70 23.33 12.07
CA TYR A 408 7.65 22.43 11.45
C TYR A 408 7.96 22.89 10.02
N THR A 409 9.22 22.86 9.61
CA THR A 409 9.62 23.20 8.23
C THR A 409 9.73 21.93 7.41
N VAL A 410 8.92 21.82 6.36
CA VAL A 410 8.89 20.69 5.41
C VAL A 410 10.29 20.47 4.83
N GLN A 411 10.75 19.23 4.89
CA GLN A 411 12.05 18.76 4.41
C GLN A 411 11.88 17.94 3.12
N SER A 412 13.00 17.64 2.46
CA SER A 412 12.99 16.78 1.27
C SER A 412 12.50 15.38 1.62
N GLY A 413 11.39 14.94 1.03
CA GLY A 413 10.78 13.64 1.28
C GLY A 413 9.60 13.65 2.26
N ASP A 414 9.24 14.82 2.82
CA ASP A 414 8.05 14.94 3.66
C ASP A 414 6.74 15.01 2.84
N ASN A 415 5.65 14.47 3.38
CA ASN A 415 4.27 14.69 2.94
C ASN A 415 3.39 14.95 4.18
N LEU A 416 2.13 15.39 4.00
CA LEU A 416 1.29 15.71 5.18
C LEU A 416 1.03 14.50 6.07
N SER A 417 0.96 13.29 5.52
CA SER A 417 0.76 12.04 6.28
C SER A 417 1.97 11.71 7.15
N SER A 418 3.18 11.80 6.61
CA SER A 418 4.42 11.54 7.37
C SER A 418 4.66 12.61 8.43
N ILE A 419 4.29 13.87 8.15
CA ILE A 419 4.34 14.95 9.15
C ILE A 419 3.26 14.75 10.23
N ALA A 420 2.02 14.44 9.85
CA ALA A 420 0.94 14.21 10.79
C ALA A 420 1.26 13.04 11.74
N LEU A 421 1.77 11.95 11.18
CA LEU A 421 2.29 10.80 11.93
C LEU A 421 3.42 11.19 12.88
N ARG A 422 4.39 12.00 12.41
CA ARG A 422 5.52 12.49 13.22
C ARG A 422 5.09 13.29 14.44
N PHE A 423 3.98 14.01 14.35
CA PHE A 423 3.47 14.87 15.43
C PHE A 423 2.27 14.30 16.17
N GLY A 424 1.85 13.07 15.85
CA GLY A 424 0.72 12.40 16.51
C GLY A 424 -0.62 13.11 16.29
N VAL A 425 -0.82 13.66 15.08
CA VAL A 425 -2.04 14.36 14.66
C VAL A 425 -2.58 13.73 13.38
N THR A 426 -3.80 14.05 12.99
CA THR A 426 -4.38 13.59 11.71
C THR A 426 -3.99 14.52 10.56
N VAL A 427 -3.98 13.99 9.33
CA VAL A 427 -3.81 14.81 8.12
C VAL A 427 -4.87 15.91 8.05
N ALA A 428 -6.12 15.60 8.41
CA ALA A 428 -7.21 16.56 8.46
C ALA A 428 -6.94 17.73 9.43
N GLN A 429 -6.45 17.44 10.64
CA GLN A 429 -6.04 18.48 11.59
C GLN A 429 -4.88 19.32 11.06
N LEU A 430 -3.91 18.69 10.42
CA LEU A 430 -2.75 19.38 9.86
C LEU A 430 -3.14 20.26 8.66
N GLN A 431 -4.06 19.81 7.82
CA GLN A 431 -4.67 20.59 6.74
C GLN A 431 -5.46 21.77 7.29
N GLU A 432 -6.26 21.55 8.33
CA GLU A 432 -7.08 22.57 8.98
C GLU A 432 -6.21 23.68 9.59
N TRP A 433 -5.19 23.33 10.38
CA TRP A 433 -4.32 24.31 11.03
C TRP A 433 -3.49 25.16 10.06
N ASN A 434 -3.29 24.66 8.83
CA ASN A 434 -2.46 25.28 7.80
C ASN A 434 -3.24 25.79 6.58
N ASN A 435 -4.56 25.64 6.57
CA ASN A 435 -5.44 25.95 5.42
C ASN A 435 -4.97 25.28 4.12
N ILE A 436 -4.59 24.01 4.18
CA ILE A 436 -4.13 23.23 3.02
C ILE A 436 -5.32 22.46 2.45
N SER A 437 -5.82 22.90 1.31
CA SER A 437 -6.93 22.25 0.60
C SER A 437 -6.50 21.05 -0.26
N ASP A 438 -5.23 20.99 -0.65
CA ASP A 438 -4.63 19.88 -1.41
C ASP A 438 -3.45 19.31 -0.60
N PRO A 439 -3.56 18.11 -0.04
CA PRO A 439 -2.55 17.55 0.84
C PRO A 439 -1.20 17.26 0.17
N ASP A 440 -1.19 17.12 -1.15
CA ASP A 440 0.01 16.84 -1.95
C ASP A 440 0.75 18.11 -2.39
N ALA A 441 0.15 19.29 -2.16
CA ALA A 441 0.69 20.56 -2.62
C ALA A 441 1.74 21.19 -1.68
N ILE A 442 2.21 20.48 -0.64
CA ILE A 442 3.20 21.02 0.29
C ILE A 442 4.60 21.08 -0.36
N GLN A 443 5.36 22.14 -0.08
CA GLN A 443 6.68 22.38 -0.69
C GLN A 443 7.82 22.27 0.31
N ILE A 444 8.96 21.74 -0.13
CA ILE A 444 10.19 21.74 0.67
C ILE A 444 10.52 23.17 1.11
N GLY A 445 10.73 23.36 2.41
CA GLY A 445 10.95 24.66 3.05
C GLY A 445 9.69 25.37 3.53
N GLN A 446 8.49 24.83 3.25
CA GLN A 446 7.23 25.36 3.78
C GLN A 446 7.14 25.17 5.29
N VAL A 447 6.66 26.18 6.02
CA VAL A 447 6.49 26.09 7.48
C VAL A 447 5.04 25.75 7.80
N LEU A 448 4.81 24.59 8.39
CA LEU A 448 3.50 24.09 8.83
C LEU A 448 3.33 24.26 10.33
N ARG A 449 2.14 24.63 10.79
CA ARG A 449 1.69 24.47 12.17
C ARG A 449 1.42 23.00 12.44
N VAL A 450 2.06 22.44 13.45
CA VAL A 450 1.92 21.01 13.81
C VAL A 450 1.26 20.83 15.17
N LYS A 451 0.63 21.89 15.65
CA LYS A 451 -0.17 21.94 16.88
C LYS A 451 -1.38 22.84 16.63
N ALA A 452 -2.49 22.53 17.30
CA ALA A 452 -3.69 23.35 17.29
C ALA A 452 -3.36 24.82 17.59
N PRO A 453 -3.91 25.78 16.83
CA PRO A 453 -3.74 27.20 17.10
C PRO A 453 -4.22 27.53 18.52
N GLU A 454 -3.33 28.06 19.36
CA GLU A 454 -3.67 28.39 20.75
C GLU A 454 -4.57 29.65 20.88
N ASP A 455 -4.92 30.32 19.79
CA ASP A 455 -5.90 31.41 19.79
C ASP A 455 -6.89 31.27 18.62
N GLY A 456 -8.10 30.80 18.95
CA GLY A 456 -9.22 30.64 18.02
C GLY A 456 -10.48 30.02 18.62
N GLY A 457 -10.84 30.40 19.86
CA GLY A 457 -11.97 29.92 20.67
C GLY A 457 -13.18 29.26 19.99
N GLY A 458 -13.39 27.99 20.34
CA GLY A 458 -14.66 27.26 20.25
C GLY A 458 -15.34 27.05 21.62
N SER A 459 -15.01 27.84 22.65
CA SER A 459 -15.71 27.79 23.96
C SER A 459 -16.64 29.00 24.18
N GLY A 460 -16.82 29.87 23.18
CA GLY A 460 -17.62 31.10 23.29
C GLY A 460 -18.81 31.24 22.32
N ALA A 461 -18.85 30.48 21.23
CA ALA A 461 -19.97 30.57 20.28
C ALA A 461 -21.16 29.75 20.81
N SER A 462 -22.28 30.40 21.11
CA SER A 462 -23.53 29.71 21.46
C SER A 462 -24.26 29.17 20.23
N THR A 463 -23.91 29.66 19.03
CA THR A 463 -24.56 29.27 17.77
C THR A 463 -23.58 29.19 16.59
N TYR A 464 -23.91 28.37 15.58
CA TYR A 464 -23.18 28.15 14.33
C TYR A 464 -24.13 28.14 13.14
N THR A 465 -23.74 28.70 12.00
CA THR A 465 -24.55 28.65 10.76
C THR A 465 -24.01 27.57 9.83
N VAL A 466 -24.84 26.59 9.48
CA VAL A 466 -24.49 25.46 8.60
C VAL A 466 -24.01 25.99 7.24
N GLN A 467 -22.85 25.52 6.80
CA GLN A 467 -22.20 25.88 5.55
C GLN A 467 -22.34 24.76 4.52
N SER A 468 -21.96 25.04 3.26
CA SER A 468 -21.96 24.02 2.21
C SER A 468 -20.97 22.91 2.54
N GLY A 469 -21.45 21.66 2.60
CA GLY A 469 -20.64 20.49 2.95
C GLY A 469 -20.68 20.10 4.43
N ASP A 470 -21.36 20.88 5.29
CA ASP A 470 -21.53 20.51 6.70
C ASP A 470 -22.55 19.38 6.88
N ASN A 471 -22.30 18.51 7.87
CA ASN A 471 -23.27 17.59 8.45
C ASN A 471 -23.19 17.66 9.98
N LEU A 472 -24.16 17.07 10.70
CA LEU A 472 -24.20 17.17 12.16
C LEU A 472 -22.95 16.58 12.84
N SER A 473 -22.34 15.55 12.27
CA SER A 473 -21.10 14.94 12.76
C SER A 473 -19.89 15.87 12.61
N SER A 474 -19.72 16.50 11.44
CA SER A 474 -18.62 17.44 11.22
C SER A 474 -18.75 18.70 12.10
N ILE A 475 -19.97 19.16 12.34
CA ILE A 475 -20.24 20.26 13.28
C ILE A 475 -20.00 19.83 14.73
N ALA A 476 -20.40 18.63 15.13
CA ALA A 476 -20.19 18.09 16.47
C ALA A 476 -18.69 18.06 16.82
N VAL A 477 -17.88 17.52 15.90
CA VAL A 477 -16.42 17.51 16.01
C VAL A 477 -15.85 18.92 16.13
N LYS A 478 -16.30 19.84 15.27
CA LYS A 478 -15.84 21.24 15.26
C LYS A 478 -16.04 21.97 16.59
N PHE A 479 -17.09 21.64 17.33
CA PHE A 479 -17.42 22.28 18.61
C PHE A 479 -17.11 21.42 19.84
N GLY A 480 -16.52 20.24 19.65
CA GLY A 480 -16.17 19.33 20.75
C GLY A 480 -17.39 18.84 21.53
N VAL A 481 -18.49 18.59 20.84
CA VAL A 481 -19.77 18.11 21.41
C VAL A 481 -20.21 16.85 20.65
N THR A 482 -21.19 16.11 21.15
CA THR A 482 -21.71 14.93 20.44
C THR A 482 -22.83 15.32 19.47
N VAL A 483 -23.05 14.49 18.44
CA VAL A 483 -24.19 14.63 17.53
C VAL A 483 -25.50 14.63 18.32
N ALA A 484 -25.62 13.75 19.32
CA ALA A 484 -26.79 13.68 20.20
C ALA A 484 -27.01 15.00 20.97
N GLN A 485 -25.96 15.63 21.48
CA GLN A 485 -26.05 16.94 22.14
C GLN A 485 -26.49 18.05 21.17
N LEU A 486 -25.97 18.07 19.94
CA LEU A 486 -26.44 19.01 18.91
C LEU A 486 -27.90 18.77 18.52
N GLN A 487 -28.31 17.51 18.39
CA GLN A 487 -29.70 17.16 18.11
C GLN A 487 -30.63 17.60 19.24
N GLU A 488 -30.21 17.39 20.50
CA GLU A 488 -30.95 17.79 21.69
C GLU A 488 -31.08 19.32 21.79
N TRP A 489 -29.98 20.06 21.68
CA TRP A 489 -30.00 21.52 21.81
C TRP A 489 -30.77 22.23 20.69
N ASN A 490 -30.96 21.56 19.55
CA ASN A 490 -31.61 22.11 18.36
C ASN A 490 -32.94 21.45 17.98
N ASN A 491 -33.41 20.47 18.75
CA ASN A 491 -34.59 19.65 18.45
C ASN A 491 -34.58 19.02 17.04
N ILE A 492 -33.44 18.45 16.64
CA ILE A 492 -33.28 17.80 15.34
C ILE A 492 -33.52 16.29 15.49
N SER A 493 -34.62 15.80 14.92
CA SER A 493 -34.98 14.37 14.97
C SER A 493 -34.24 13.52 13.94
N ASP A 494 -33.89 14.13 12.80
CA ASP A 494 -33.20 13.49 11.69
C ASP A 494 -31.86 14.21 11.45
N PRO A 495 -30.71 13.56 11.73
CA PRO A 495 -29.41 14.21 11.66
C PRO A 495 -28.99 14.60 10.23
N ASP A 496 -29.60 14.00 9.21
CA ASP A 496 -29.30 14.25 7.80
C ASP A 496 -30.15 15.38 7.20
N ALA A 497 -31.13 15.90 7.97
CA ALA A 497 -32.09 16.89 7.49
C ALA A 497 -31.64 18.36 7.68
N ILE A 498 -30.40 18.62 8.06
CA ILE A 498 -29.91 20.00 8.24
C ILE A 498 -29.69 20.71 6.89
N GLN A 499 -29.96 22.01 6.85
CA GLN A 499 -29.88 22.80 5.61
C GLN A 499 -28.78 23.87 5.67
N ILE A 500 -28.11 24.11 4.54
CA ILE A 500 -27.17 25.22 4.38
C ILE A 500 -27.87 26.53 4.78
N GLY A 501 -27.24 27.31 5.66
CA GLY A 501 -27.78 28.53 6.24
C GLY A 501 -28.61 28.36 7.52
N GLN A 502 -28.88 27.13 7.95
CA GLN A 502 -29.54 26.85 9.23
C GLN A 502 -28.64 27.25 10.41
N VAL A 503 -29.20 27.91 11.42
CA VAL A 503 -28.44 28.29 12.63
C VAL A 503 -28.68 27.26 13.73
N LEU A 504 -27.61 26.59 14.16
CA LEU A 504 -27.59 25.59 15.22
C LEU A 504 -27.01 26.16 16.50
N ARG A 505 -27.53 25.80 17.66
CA ARG A 505 -26.89 25.90 18.96
C ARG A 505 -25.78 24.87 19.07
N VAL A 506 -24.60 25.31 19.46
CA VAL A 506 -23.40 24.47 19.55
C VAL A 506 -22.81 24.45 20.96
N LYS A 507 -23.60 24.92 21.93
CA LYS A 507 -23.30 24.89 23.36
C LYS A 507 -24.58 24.62 24.14
N ALA A 508 -24.44 23.93 25.27
CA ALA A 508 -25.54 23.72 26.22
C ALA A 508 -26.18 25.07 26.63
N PRO A 509 -27.52 25.14 26.74
CA PRO A 509 -28.18 26.35 27.21
C PRO A 509 -27.76 26.70 28.65
N GLU A 510 -27.09 27.83 28.84
CA GLU A 510 -26.79 28.37 30.17
C GLU A 510 -27.99 29.17 30.70
N ASP A 511 -28.84 28.50 31.48
CA ASP A 511 -29.18 28.84 32.89
C ASP A 511 -30.53 28.22 33.30
N GLY A 512 -30.59 27.69 34.53
CA GLY A 512 -31.87 27.40 35.21
C GLY A 512 -32.09 26.01 35.82
N GLY A 513 -31.23 25.56 36.74
CA GLY A 513 -31.59 24.78 37.94
C GLY A 513 -32.51 23.56 37.82
N GLY A 514 -31.94 22.37 38.02
CA GLY A 514 -32.73 21.21 38.43
C GLY A 514 -31.89 19.97 38.64
N SER A 515 -31.53 19.72 39.91
CA SER A 515 -31.51 18.36 40.44
C SER A 515 -32.87 17.72 40.12
N GLY A 516 -32.86 16.77 39.21
CA GLY A 516 -34.00 15.92 38.93
C GLY A 516 -33.44 14.58 38.49
N ALA A 517 -33.43 13.61 39.39
CA ALA A 517 -33.26 12.23 38.99
C ALA A 517 -34.32 11.95 37.91
N SER A 518 -33.88 11.66 36.69
CA SER A 518 -34.76 11.18 35.63
C SER A 518 -35.21 9.78 36.02
N THR A 519 -36.34 9.66 36.70
CA THR A 519 -36.89 8.36 37.07
C THR A 519 -37.50 7.68 35.84
N TYR A 520 -37.31 6.37 35.72
CA TYR A 520 -37.81 5.59 34.60
C TYR A 520 -38.67 4.43 35.09
N THR A 521 -39.97 4.49 34.82
CA THR A 521 -40.86 3.40 35.17
C THR A 521 -40.77 2.26 34.15
N VAL A 522 -40.28 1.10 34.60
CA VAL A 522 -40.15 -0.13 33.81
C VAL A 522 -41.48 -0.49 33.14
N GLN A 523 -41.47 -0.66 31.83
CA GLN A 523 -42.65 -0.98 31.02
C GLN A 523 -42.70 -2.46 30.64
N SER A 524 -43.84 -2.91 30.10
CA SER A 524 -44.01 -4.28 29.65
C SER A 524 -43.06 -4.60 28.49
N GLY A 525 -42.13 -5.52 28.71
CA GLY A 525 -41.10 -5.92 27.73
C GLY A 525 -39.72 -5.30 27.97
N ASP A 526 -39.58 -4.41 28.96
CA ASP A 526 -38.28 -3.88 29.34
C ASP A 526 -37.43 -4.92 30.08
N ASN A 527 -36.11 -4.83 29.88
CA ASN A 527 -35.08 -5.42 30.73
C ASN A 527 -34.00 -4.37 31.00
N LEU A 528 -33.10 -4.64 31.94
CA LEU A 528 -32.12 -3.62 32.35
C LEU A 528 -31.19 -3.19 31.20
N SER A 529 -30.88 -4.09 30.28
CA SER A 529 -30.10 -3.80 29.07
C SER A 529 -30.84 -2.87 28.11
N SER A 530 -32.14 -3.12 27.85
CA SER A 530 -32.92 -2.24 26.96
C SER A 530 -33.10 -0.84 27.55
N ILE A 531 -33.17 -0.72 28.88
CA ILE A 531 -33.24 0.56 29.57
C ILE A 531 -31.88 1.28 29.54
N ALA A 532 -30.78 0.56 29.80
CA ALA A 532 -29.44 1.13 29.77
C ALA A 532 -29.10 1.69 28.38
N VAL A 533 -29.44 0.95 27.32
CA VAL A 533 -29.32 1.41 25.93
C VAL A 533 -30.16 2.66 25.67
N LYS A 534 -31.40 2.71 26.17
CA LYS A 534 -32.30 3.85 26.02
C LYS A 534 -31.77 5.14 26.66
N PHE A 535 -30.98 5.03 27.73
CA PHE A 535 -30.39 6.16 28.43
C PHE A 535 -28.91 6.38 28.11
N GLY A 536 -28.33 5.58 27.21
CA GLY A 536 -26.94 5.71 26.79
C GLY A 536 -25.94 5.44 27.93
N VAL A 537 -26.27 4.50 28.83
CA VAL A 537 -25.45 4.11 29.99
C VAL A 537 -25.21 2.61 29.97
N THR A 538 -24.26 2.12 30.76
CA THR A 538 -24.05 0.67 30.91
C THR A 538 -25.05 0.06 31.89
N VAL A 539 -25.31 -1.24 31.75
CA VAL A 539 -26.13 -1.99 32.72
C VAL A 539 -25.54 -1.89 34.12
N ALA A 540 -24.21 -1.95 34.24
CA ALA A 540 -23.50 -1.83 35.51
C ALA A 540 -23.72 -0.45 36.17
N GLN A 541 -23.65 0.63 35.41
CA GLN A 541 -23.94 1.99 35.90
C GLN A 541 -25.40 2.11 36.35
N LEU A 542 -26.34 1.55 35.58
CA LEU A 542 -27.76 1.58 35.92
C LEU A 542 -28.08 0.75 37.18
N GLN A 543 -27.37 -0.37 37.39
CA GLN A 543 -27.44 -1.17 38.61
C GLN A 543 -26.87 -0.45 39.82
N GLU A 544 -25.72 0.20 39.66
CA GLU A 544 -25.04 0.96 40.72
C GLU A 544 -25.86 2.17 41.18
N TRP A 545 -26.43 2.93 40.24
CA TRP A 545 -27.21 4.12 40.57
C TRP A 545 -28.56 3.81 41.26
N ASN A 546 -29.05 2.56 41.13
CA ASN A 546 -30.38 2.16 41.59
C ASN A 546 -30.36 0.94 42.55
N ASP A 547 -29.18 0.56 43.06
CA ASP A 547 -28.98 -0.57 43.97
C ASP A 547 -29.60 -1.91 43.48
N ILE A 548 -29.55 -2.19 42.17
CA ILE A 548 -30.14 -3.39 41.57
C ILE A 548 -29.12 -4.54 41.55
N SER A 549 -29.26 -5.47 42.48
CA SER A 549 -28.37 -6.63 42.62
C SER A 549 -28.59 -7.75 41.60
N ASN A 550 -29.80 -7.85 41.01
CA ASN A 550 -30.11 -8.81 39.96
C ASN A 550 -30.78 -8.11 38.76
N PRO A 551 -30.11 -8.02 37.60
CA PRO A 551 -30.61 -7.27 36.44
C PRO A 551 -31.84 -7.91 35.78
N ASP A 552 -32.09 -9.20 36.02
CA ASP A 552 -33.24 -9.93 35.47
C ASP A 552 -34.50 -9.82 36.35
N ALA A 553 -34.40 -9.17 37.51
CA ALA A 553 -35.46 -9.14 38.53
C ALA A 553 -36.33 -7.87 38.54
N ILE A 554 -36.13 -6.95 37.58
CA ILE A 554 -36.95 -5.72 37.52
C ILE A 554 -38.40 -6.03 37.14
N GLN A 555 -39.34 -5.30 37.74
CA GLN A 555 -40.77 -5.51 37.53
C GLN A 555 -41.42 -4.35 36.79
N ILE A 556 -42.38 -4.64 35.93
CA ILE A 556 -43.22 -3.63 35.28
C ILE A 556 -43.83 -2.72 36.36
N GLY A 557 -43.65 -1.41 36.22
CA GLY A 557 -44.10 -0.40 37.19
C GLY A 557 -43.07 -0.02 38.25
N GLN A 558 -41.92 -0.70 38.32
CA GLN A 558 -40.78 -0.28 39.15
C GLN A 558 -40.20 1.02 38.59
N VAL A 559 -39.88 1.99 39.47
CA VAL A 559 -39.43 3.34 39.13
C VAL A 559 -37.94 3.51 39.35
#